data_AF-A0A552ZC26-F1
#
_entry.id   AF-A0A552ZC26-F1
#
_cell.length_a   1.000
_cell.length_b   1.000
_cell.length_c   1.000
_cell.angle_alpha   90.00
_cell.angle_beta   90.00
_cell.angle_gamma   90.00
#
_symmetry.space_group_name_H-M   'P 1'
#
loop_
_entity.id
_entity.type
_entity.pdbx_description
1 polymer ?
#
loop_
_entity_poly.entity_id
_entity_poly.type
_entity_poly.pdbx_seq_one_letter_code
_entity_poly.pdbx_strand_id
1 'polypeptide(L)'
;MYELATLLTLVNQVSGTPYIRGGDSPAGTDCSGLVSWLTNAATGRPVFGDRFNTGNIEGALKARGFQYGTQPGALVVGWNGGHTAATLPDGTPVSSGEGGGVKVGGGGAYQPEFTHHMFLPAPAAADVPPPMDPQLAPPVAPPPAPVVLMGQDAPMPAADPA
;
A
#
# COMPACT_ATOMS: atom_id res chain seq x y z
N MET A 1 -5.66 5.16 14.06
CA MET A 1 -4.82 3.94 14.08
C MET A 1 -5.07 3.26 12.73
N TYR A 2 -4.03 2.96 11.95
CA TYR A 2 -4.15 2.41 10.59
C TYR A 2 -3.83 0.92 10.58
N GLU A 3 -4.47 0.14 9.71
CA GLU A 3 -4.20 -1.30 9.60
C GLU A 3 -3.00 -1.56 8.68
N LEU A 4 -2.00 -2.31 9.18
CA LEU A 4 -0.82 -2.69 8.41
C LEU A 4 -1.20 -3.45 7.13
N ALA A 5 -2.21 -4.32 7.22
CA ALA A 5 -2.72 -5.08 6.07
C ALA A 5 -3.19 -4.16 4.93
N THR A 6 -3.87 -3.05 5.23
CA THR A 6 -4.32 -2.10 4.20
C THR A 6 -3.15 -1.45 3.49
N LEU A 7 -2.08 -1.14 4.22
CA LEU A 7 -0.88 -0.52 3.65
C LEU A 7 -0.13 -1.51 2.74
N LEU A 8 -0.02 -2.77 3.16
CA LEU A 8 0.56 -3.84 2.35
C LEU A 8 -0.27 -4.15 1.10
N THR A 9 -1.60 -4.20 1.23
CA THR A 9 -2.50 -4.36 0.07
C THR A 9 -2.30 -3.21 -0.91
N LEU A 10 -2.24 -1.96 -0.44
CA LEU A 10 -2.01 -0.81 -1.30
C LEU A 10 -0.68 -0.93 -2.05
N VAL A 11 0.41 -1.24 -1.35
CA VAL A 11 1.74 -1.41 -1.95
C VAL A 11 1.73 -2.50 -3.02
N ASN A 12 1.11 -3.65 -2.74
CA ASN A 12 0.98 -4.73 -3.70
C ASN A 12 0.14 -4.32 -4.93
N GLN A 13 -0.89 -3.49 -4.74
CA GLN A 13 -1.72 -2.97 -5.83
C GLN A 13 -0.98 -1.96 -6.71
N VAL A 14 -0.14 -1.10 -6.12
CA VAL A 14 0.55 -0.04 -6.87
C VAL A 14 1.92 -0.46 -7.39
N SER A 15 2.44 -1.62 -6.99
CA SER A 15 3.69 -2.17 -7.51
C SER A 15 3.64 -2.33 -9.04
N GLY A 16 4.69 -1.86 -9.72
CA GLY A 16 4.74 -1.82 -11.18
C GLY A 16 4.12 -0.56 -11.82
N THR A 17 3.49 0.33 -11.05
CA THR A 17 2.97 1.61 -11.55
C THR A 17 4.12 2.44 -12.16
N PRO A 18 4.02 2.89 -13.43
CA PRO A 18 5.11 3.62 -14.10
C PRO A 18 5.55 4.89 -13.38
N TYR A 19 6.82 5.27 -13.54
CA TYR A 19 7.30 6.56 -13.04
C TYR A 19 6.80 7.70 -13.93
N ILE A 20 5.97 8.57 -13.37
CA ILE A 20 5.53 9.80 -14.03
C ILE A 20 5.77 10.96 -13.07
N ARG A 21 6.62 11.91 -13.47
CA ARG A 21 6.86 13.13 -12.69
C ARG A 21 5.55 13.86 -12.48
N GLY A 22 5.18 14.09 -11.23
CA GLY A 22 3.90 14.69 -10.86
C GLY A 22 2.70 13.83 -11.26
N GLY A 23 2.84 12.51 -11.33
CA GLY A 23 1.70 11.59 -11.41
C GLY A 23 1.01 11.43 -10.06
N ASP A 24 -0.31 11.27 -10.05
CA ASP A 24 -1.12 11.00 -8.86
C ASP A 24 -2.29 10.07 -9.22
N SER A 25 -1.99 9.02 -9.97
CA SER A 25 -2.98 8.04 -10.40
C SER A 25 -2.36 6.65 -10.59
N PRO A 26 -3.17 5.59 -10.71
CA PRO A 26 -2.68 4.25 -11.07
C PRO A 26 -1.95 4.19 -12.42
N ALA A 27 -2.11 5.20 -13.30
CA ALA A 27 -1.39 5.28 -14.57
C ALA A 27 0.08 5.71 -14.41
N GLY A 28 0.46 6.28 -13.26
CA GLY A 28 1.84 6.64 -12.96
C GLY A 28 1.98 7.60 -11.79
N THR A 29 3.13 7.52 -11.12
CA THR A 29 3.47 8.35 -9.94
C THR A 29 4.97 8.58 -9.84
N ASP A 30 5.38 9.63 -9.14
CA ASP A 30 6.79 9.86 -8.81
C ASP A 30 7.12 9.38 -7.38
N CYS A 31 8.36 9.60 -6.95
CA CYS A 31 8.82 9.25 -5.61
C CYS A 31 7.92 9.87 -4.53
N SER A 32 7.63 11.16 -4.64
CA SER A 32 6.79 11.89 -3.68
C SER A 32 5.30 11.51 -3.74
N GLY A 33 4.79 11.17 -4.91
CA GLY A 33 3.42 10.71 -5.10
C GLY A 33 3.19 9.36 -4.43
N LEU A 34 4.11 8.41 -4.60
CA LEU A 34 4.04 7.13 -3.89
C LEU A 34 4.04 7.30 -2.37
N VAL A 35 4.96 8.11 -1.84
CA VAL A 35 5.03 8.36 -0.38
C VAL A 35 3.77 9.10 0.10
N SER A 36 3.18 9.98 -0.74
CA SER A 36 1.89 10.60 -0.44
C SER A 36 0.79 9.57 -0.28
N TRP A 37 0.69 8.59 -1.17
CA TRP A 37 -0.31 7.53 -1.08
C TRP A 37 -0.20 6.71 0.20
N LEU A 38 1.02 6.30 0.55
CA LEU A 38 1.29 5.51 1.76
C LEU A 38 0.95 6.30 3.03
N THR A 39 1.39 7.55 3.10
CA THR A 39 1.15 8.39 4.27
C THR A 39 -0.30 8.83 4.40
N ASN A 40 -1.01 9.01 3.27
CA ASN A 40 -2.46 9.25 3.26
C ASN A 40 -3.23 8.02 3.75
N ALA A 41 -2.91 6.83 3.21
CA ALA A 41 -3.53 5.58 3.65
C ALA A 41 -3.30 5.33 5.15
N ALA A 42 -2.06 5.56 5.64
CA ALA A 42 -1.71 5.40 7.04
C ALA A 42 -2.39 6.43 7.97
N THR A 43 -2.98 7.50 7.43
CA THR A 43 -3.66 8.54 8.21
C THR A 43 -5.15 8.65 7.93
N GLY A 44 -5.72 7.70 7.19
CA GLY A 44 -7.14 7.69 6.84
C GLY A 44 -7.55 8.79 5.87
N ARG A 45 -6.60 9.37 5.13
CA ARG A 45 -6.84 10.36 4.07
C ARG A 45 -7.09 9.65 2.72
N PRO A 46 -7.78 10.32 1.77
CA PRO A 46 -7.88 9.82 0.40
C PRO A 46 -6.50 9.53 -0.18
N VAL A 47 -6.31 8.33 -0.74
CA VAL A 47 -5.01 7.91 -1.29
C VAL A 47 -4.58 8.86 -2.41
N PHE A 48 -5.50 9.18 -3.33
CA PHE A 48 -5.30 10.10 -4.45
C PHE A 48 -5.89 11.49 -4.17
N GLY A 49 -5.37 12.52 -4.84
CA GLY A 49 -5.93 13.88 -4.81
C GLY A 49 -5.46 14.74 -3.63
N ASP A 50 -4.75 14.16 -2.66
CA ASP A 50 -4.17 14.84 -1.51
C ASP A 50 -2.64 14.58 -1.43
N ARG A 51 -1.99 14.69 -2.59
CA ARG A 51 -0.56 14.47 -2.70
C ARG A 51 0.27 15.66 -2.20
N PHE A 52 1.50 15.38 -1.83
CA PHE A 52 2.56 16.37 -1.66
C PHE A 52 3.70 16.13 -2.65
N ASN A 53 4.72 16.98 -2.59
CA ASN A 53 5.97 16.85 -3.33
C ASN A 53 7.16 16.87 -2.36
N THR A 54 8.35 16.54 -2.85
CA THR A 54 9.56 16.54 -2.01
C THR A 54 9.86 17.90 -1.36
N GLY A 55 9.45 19.01 -1.98
CA GLY A 55 9.68 20.37 -1.46
C GLY A 55 8.80 20.73 -0.26
N ASN A 56 7.66 20.06 -0.06
CA ASN A 56 6.76 20.31 1.09
C ASN A 56 6.51 19.08 1.96
N ILE A 57 7.25 17.98 1.73
CA ILE A 57 7.08 16.69 2.42
C ILE A 57 7.13 16.82 3.94
N GLU A 58 8.03 17.61 4.50
CA GLU A 58 8.17 17.76 5.96
C GLU A 58 6.87 18.28 6.61
N GLY A 59 6.35 19.40 6.10
CA GLY A 59 5.09 19.97 6.59
C GLY A 59 3.91 19.02 6.37
N ALA A 60 3.92 18.32 5.24
CA ALA A 60 2.90 17.36 4.86
C ALA A 60 2.88 16.15 5.84
N LEU A 61 4.04 15.61 6.20
CA LEU A 61 4.19 14.52 7.15
C LEU A 61 3.80 14.96 8.56
N LYS A 62 4.21 16.16 8.99
CA LYS A 62 3.79 16.71 10.29
C LYS A 62 2.27 16.87 10.41
N ALA A 63 1.62 17.38 9.37
CA ALA A 63 0.15 17.50 9.33
C ALA A 63 -0.55 16.13 9.41
N ARG A 64 0.17 15.06 9.06
CA ARG A 64 -0.23 13.65 9.12
C ARG A 64 0.19 12.97 10.44
N GLY A 65 0.73 13.72 11.40
CA GLY A 65 1.08 13.19 12.73
C GLY A 65 2.40 12.42 12.78
N PHE A 66 3.23 12.53 11.74
CA PHE A 66 4.58 11.96 11.77
C PHE A 66 5.47 12.72 12.75
N GLN A 67 6.41 11.99 13.35
CA GLN A 67 7.42 12.48 14.28
C GLN A 67 8.81 12.44 13.61
N TYR A 68 9.73 13.30 14.03
CA TYR A 68 11.09 13.30 13.48
C TYR A 68 11.89 12.07 13.91
N GLY A 69 12.72 11.57 13.00
CA GLY A 69 13.60 10.42 13.23
C GLY A 69 13.06 9.13 12.62
N THR A 70 13.47 8.01 13.19
CA THR A 70 13.07 6.65 12.78
C THR A 70 12.68 5.84 14.01
N GLN A 71 11.79 4.87 13.82
CA GLN A 71 11.40 3.95 14.88
C GLN A 71 11.23 2.54 14.29
N PRO A 72 11.80 1.50 14.92
CA PRO A 72 11.52 0.12 14.54
C PRO A 72 10.02 -0.19 14.62
N GLY A 73 9.49 -0.92 13.64
CA GLY A 73 8.07 -1.25 13.59
C GLY A 73 7.15 -0.07 13.26
N ALA A 74 7.68 1.06 12.79
CA ALA A 74 6.89 2.21 12.35
C ALA A 74 6.89 2.35 10.82
N LEU A 75 5.94 3.10 10.27
CA LEU A 75 6.06 3.58 8.89
C LEU A 75 7.10 4.70 8.88
N VAL A 76 8.23 4.47 8.23
CA VAL A 76 9.34 5.42 8.16
C VAL A 76 9.42 6.00 6.75
N VAL A 77 9.64 7.31 6.65
CA VAL A 77 9.84 8.05 5.41
C VAL A 77 11.19 8.75 5.46
N GLY A 78 12.00 8.52 4.43
CA GLY A 78 13.29 9.17 4.23
C GLY A 78 13.23 10.07 2.99
N TRP A 79 13.88 11.24 3.05
CA TRP A 79 13.98 12.13 1.89
C TRP A 79 15.22 13.02 1.91
N ASN A 80 15.54 13.57 0.75
CA ASN A 80 16.52 14.64 0.54
C ASN A 80 15.92 15.72 -0.38
N GLY A 81 16.74 16.60 -0.96
CA GLY A 81 16.26 17.70 -1.82
C GLY A 81 15.60 17.27 -3.14
N GLY A 82 15.68 16.00 -3.55
CA GLY A 82 15.16 15.54 -4.85
C GLY A 82 14.49 14.17 -4.85
N HIS A 83 14.66 13.36 -3.80
CA HIS A 83 14.18 11.99 -3.73
C HIS A 83 13.56 11.66 -2.38
N THR A 84 12.65 10.69 -2.38
CA THR A 84 12.02 10.16 -1.17
C THR A 84 11.59 8.71 -1.35
N ALA A 85 11.67 7.94 -0.27
CA ALA A 85 11.17 6.56 -0.21
C ALA A 85 10.65 6.24 1.19
N ALA A 86 9.95 5.12 1.31
CA ALA A 86 9.36 4.67 2.56
C ALA A 86 9.81 3.27 2.95
N THR A 87 9.73 2.97 4.24
CA THR A 87 9.83 1.62 4.79
C THR A 87 8.60 1.38 5.65
N LEU A 88 7.86 0.32 5.33
CA LEU A 88 6.64 -0.06 6.03
C LEU A 88 6.95 -0.60 7.44
N PRO A 89 5.95 -0.69 8.34
CA PRO A 89 6.13 -1.22 9.70
C PRO A 89 6.70 -2.65 9.79
N ASP A 90 6.47 -3.49 8.79
CA ASP A 90 7.02 -4.85 8.69
C ASP A 90 8.48 -4.87 8.19
N GLY A 91 9.06 -3.71 7.90
CA GLY A 91 10.39 -3.56 7.34
C GLY A 91 10.42 -3.57 5.81
N THR A 92 9.29 -3.73 5.12
CA THR A 92 9.24 -3.77 3.67
C THR A 92 9.64 -2.42 3.08
N PRO A 93 10.74 -2.32 2.30
CA PRO A 93 11.14 -1.10 1.63
C PRO A 93 10.32 -0.86 0.36
N VAL A 94 9.93 0.39 0.14
CA VAL A 94 9.08 0.79 -0.98
C VAL A 94 9.60 2.10 -1.58
N SER A 95 9.86 2.11 -2.90
CA SER A 95 10.35 3.29 -3.61
C SER A 95 9.76 3.42 -5.03
N SER A 96 9.83 4.62 -5.59
CA SER A 96 9.55 4.90 -7.00
C SER A 96 10.64 5.82 -7.55
N GLY A 97 11.13 5.59 -8.76
CA GLY A 97 12.18 6.38 -9.40
C GLY A 97 13.58 5.75 -9.38
N GLU A 98 13.80 4.71 -8.57
CA GLU A 98 15.08 4.00 -8.46
C GLU A 98 15.22 2.89 -9.51
N GLY A 99 15.29 3.30 -10.78
CA GLY A 99 15.37 2.39 -11.92
C GLY A 99 14.02 2.09 -12.60
N GLY A 100 12.98 2.86 -12.27
CA GLY A 100 11.66 2.73 -12.88
C GLY A 100 10.55 3.25 -11.98
N GLY A 101 9.35 2.71 -12.16
CA GLY A 101 8.16 3.03 -11.39
C GLY A 101 8.19 2.53 -9.95
N VAL A 102 7.00 2.40 -9.36
CA VAL A 102 6.81 1.89 -8.00
C VAL A 102 7.30 0.45 -7.89
N LYS A 103 8.11 0.17 -6.88
CA LYS A 103 8.60 -1.18 -6.57
C LYS A 103 8.67 -1.42 -5.07
N VAL A 104 8.56 -2.69 -4.71
CA VAL A 104 8.97 -3.22 -3.41
C VAL A 104 10.43 -3.67 -3.52
N GLY A 105 11.25 -3.33 -2.53
CA GLY A 105 12.69 -3.63 -2.53
C GLY A 105 13.57 -2.37 -2.56
N GLY A 106 14.89 -2.56 -2.50
CA GLY A 106 15.87 -1.46 -2.40
C GLY A 106 16.13 -1.04 -0.96
N GLY A 107 16.68 0.16 -0.77
CA GLY A 107 17.05 0.66 0.57
C GLY A 107 15.91 1.30 1.37
N GLY A 108 14.74 1.50 0.75
CA GLY A 108 13.58 2.12 1.39
C GLY A 108 13.94 3.48 1.99
N ALA A 109 13.34 3.83 3.14
CA ALA A 109 13.64 5.06 3.87
C ALA A 109 15.05 5.15 4.46
N TYR A 110 15.87 4.08 4.42
CA TYR A 110 17.19 4.03 5.07
C TYR A 110 18.36 4.16 4.09
N GLN A 111 18.10 4.68 2.89
CA GLN A 111 19.15 4.93 1.92
C GLN A 111 20.14 6.01 2.43
N PRO A 112 21.45 5.85 2.17
CA PRO A 112 22.48 6.75 2.70
C PRO A 112 22.39 8.18 2.15
N GLU A 113 21.65 8.39 1.07
CA GLU A 113 21.43 9.72 0.47
C GLU A 113 20.36 10.56 1.18
N PHE A 114 19.55 9.97 2.05
CA PHE A 114 18.50 10.69 2.76
C PHE A 114 19.05 11.41 3.97
N THR A 115 18.82 12.72 4.02
CA THR A 115 19.28 13.61 5.09
C THR A 115 18.18 13.87 6.12
N HIS A 116 16.93 13.54 5.81
CA HIS A 116 15.78 13.76 6.67
C HIS A 116 14.95 12.48 6.81
N HIS A 117 14.43 12.27 8.01
CA HIS A 117 13.61 11.12 8.34
C HIS A 117 12.46 11.52 9.26
N MET A 118 11.30 10.94 9.02
CA MET A 118 10.16 11.00 9.91
C MET A 118 9.45 9.65 9.95
N PHE A 119 8.79 9.35 11.06
CA PHE A 119 8.06 8.11 11.25
C PHE A 119 6.66 8.34 11.80
N LEU A 120 5.76 7.41 11.46
CA LEU A 120 4.45 7.29 12.08
C LEU A 120 4.41 5.95 12.84
N PRO A 121 4.22 5.96 14.17
CA PRO A 121 4.11 4.73 14.94
C PRO A 121 3.01 3.82 14.38
N ALA A 122 3.34 2.55 14.19
CA ALA A 122 2.32 1.56 13.87
C ALA A 122 1.42 1.30 15.10
N PRO A 123 0.19 0.81 14.87
CA PRO A 123 -0.55 0.17 15.95
C PRO A 123 0.33 -0.90 16.62
N ALA A 124 0.17 -1.12 17.92
CA ALA A 124 0.72 -2.30 18.56
C ALA A 124 0.29 -3.52 17.73
N ALA A 125 1.27 -4.26 17.20
CA ALA A 125 1.07 -5.33 16.24
C ALA A 125 0.01 -6.32 16.77
N ALA A 126 -1.21 -6.23 16.27
CA ALA A 126 -2.11 -7.36 16.29
C ALA A 126 -1.56 -8.33 15.24
N ASP A 127 -0.91 -9.39 15.71
CA ASP A 127 -0.70 -10.68 15.03
C ASP A 127 -0.70 -10.64 13.49
N VAL A 128 0.30 -10.00 12.88
CA VAL A 128 0.61 -10.27 11.48
C VAL A 128 1.59 -11.44 11.48
N PRO A 129 1.20 -12.64 10.99
CA PRO A 129 2.12 -13.75 10.86
C PRO A 129 3.30 -13.32 9.96
N PRO A 130 4.53 -13.81 10.22
CA PRO A 130 5.65 -13.55 9.32
C PRO A 130 5.27 -13.96 7.89
N PRO A 131 5.81 -13.28 6.86
CA PRO A 131 5.52 -13.60 5.46
C PRO A 131 5.82 -15.08 5.23
N MET A 132 4.79 -15.85 4.90
CA MET A 132 4.93 -17.28 4.64
C MET A 132 5.73 -17.44 3.35
N ASP A 133 6.87 -18.13 3.43
CA ASP A 133 7.61 -18.59 2.27
C ASP A 133 6.64 -19.34 1.32
N PRO A 134 6.46 -18.89 0.06
CA PRO A 134 5.45 -19.46 -0.85
C PRO A 134 5.74 -20.93 -1.25
N GLN A 135 6.84 -21.52 -0.78
CA GLN A 135 7.27 -22.87 -1.14
C GLN A 135 6.80 -23.97 -0.17
N LEU A 136 6.11 -23.62 0.94
CA LEU A 136 5.67 -24.60 1.96
C LEU A 136 4.16 -24.61 2.24
N ALA A 137 3.33 -23.93 1.45
CA ALA A 137 1.89 -24.00 1.63
C ALA A 137 1.34 -25.38 1.21
N PRO A 138 0.69 -26.16 2.09
CA PRO A 138 -0.07 -27.33 1.67
C PRO A 138 -1.27 -26.90 0.81
N PRO A 139 -1.76 -27.74 -0.12
CA PRO A 139 -2.83 -27.34 -1.04
C PRO A 139 -4.12 -27.07 -0.27
N VAL A 140 -4.58 -25.81 -0.33
CA VAL A 140 -5.87 -25.39 0.22
C VAL A 140 -6.97 -25.97 -0.66
N ALA A 141 -7.86 -26.79 -0.07
CA ALA A 141 -9.04 -27.30 -0.74
C ALA A 141 -10.01 -26.15 -1.12
N PRO A 142 -10.74 -26.26 -2.24
CA PRO A 142 -11.65 -25.19 -2.68
C PRO A 142 -12.83 -25.01 -1.70
N PRO A 143 -13.37 -23.79 -1.57
CA PRO A 143 -14.51 -23.51 -0.70
C PRO A 143 -15.79 -24.16 -1.23
N PRO A 144 -16.75 -24.50 -0.35
CA PRO A 144 -18.04 -25.05 -0.78
C PRO A 144 -18.89 -23.97 -1.47
N ALA A 145 -19.61 -24.37 -2.51
CA ALA A 145 -20.51 -23.50 -3.27
C ALA A 145 -21.69 -22.99 -2.41
N PRO A 146 -22.21 -21.77 -2.65
CA PRO A 146 -23.33 -21.23 -1.89
C PRO A 146 -24.63 -21.96 -2.23
N VAL A 147 -25.34 -22.40 -1.19
CA VAL A 147 -26.67 -23.01 -1.25
C VAL A 147 -27.69 -21.88 -1.41
N VAL A 148 -28.35 -21.78 -2.56
CA VAL A 148 -29.48 -20.87 -2.76
C VAL A 148 -30.77 -21.66 -2.53
N LEU A 149 -31.40 -21.42 -1.37
CA LEU A 149 -32.70 -21.95 -0.99
C LEU A 149 -33.77 -20.92 -1.37
N MET A 150 -34.54 -21.15 -2.44
CA MET A 150 -35.86 -20.54 -2.58
C MET A 150 -36.71 -21.33 -3.58
N GLY A 151 -37.62 -22.14 -3.02
CA GLY A 151 -38.70 -22.76 -3.78
C GLY A 151 -39.92 -21.86 -3.83
N GLN A 152 -40.47 -21.66 -5.02
CA GLN A 152 -41.90 -21.46 -5.27
C GLN A 152 -42.26 -22.04 -6.66
N ASP A 153 -42.97 -23.18 -6.65
CA ASP A 153 -43.89 -23.72 -7.69
C ASP A 153 -44.75 -22.61 -8.34
N ALA A 154 -45.29 -22.65 -9.57
CA ALA A 154 -45.40 -23.53 -10.76
C ALA A 154 -46.23 -22.71 -11.80
N PRO A 155 -46.79 -23.22 -12.94
CA PRO A 155 -46.44 -24.30 -13.86
C PRO A 155 -46.27 -23.83 -15.34
N MET A 156 -45.82 -24.74 -16.20
CA MET A 156 -45.69 -24.59 -17.66
C MET A 156 -47.04 -24.52 -18.39
N PRO A 157 -47.12 -23.93 -19.59
CA PRO A 157 -48.00 -24.40 -20.65
C PRO A 157 -47.25 -25.27 -21.67
N ALA A 158 -47.99 -26.26 -22.17
CA ALA A 158 -47.57 -27.40 -22.98
C ALA A 158 -47.03 -27.05 -24.37
N ALA A 159 -46.24 -27.98 -24.90
CA ALA A 159 -45.83 -28.07 -26.28
C ALA A 159 -47.02 -28.23 -27.24
N ASP A 160 -46.83 -27.85 -28.51
CA ASP A 160 -47.24 -28.74 -29.60
C ASP A 160 -46.37 -28.52 -30.87
N PRO A 161 -46.24 -29.56 -31.72
CA PRO A 161 -45.27 -29.66 -32.81
C PRO A 161 -45.87 -29.30 -34.19
N ALA A 162 -45.01 -28.94 -35.14
CA ALA A 162 -45.16 -29.20 -36.58
C ALA A 162 -43.80 -29.03 -37.28
#